data_AF-A0A0C2HCT5-F1
#
_entry.id   AF-A0A0C2HCT5-F1
#
_cell.length_a   1.000
_cell.length_b   1.000
_cell.length_c   1.000
_cell.angle_alpha   90.00
_cell.angle_beta   90.00
_cell.angle_gamma   90.00
#
_symmetry.space_group_name_H-M   'P 1'
#
loop_
_entity.id
_entity.type
_entity.pdbx_description
1 polymer ?
#
loop_
_entity_poly.entity_id
_entity_poly.type
_entity_poly.pdbx_seq_one_letter_code
_entity_poly.pdbx_strand_id
1 'polypeptide(L)' 'MKYIISFIWALMLTQMVNFVLNSLGGGGPLNIWSGVLLAVLVTVTIIVLDFMLKPDKTNEAQHNH' A
#
# COMPACT_ATOMS: atom_id res chain seq x y z
N MET A 1 9.50 9.64 -3.36
CA MET A 1 9.33 8.82 -4.58
C MET A 1 8.83 7.41 -4.26
N LYS A 2 9.50 6.64 -3.38
CA LYS A 2 9.12 5.26 -2.97
C LYS A 2 7.61 5.11 -2.66
N TYR A 3 7.07 5.91 -1.75
CA TYR A 3 5.67 5.79 -1.31
C TYR A 3 4.63 6.18 -2.37
N ILE A 4 4.98 7.09 -3.29
CA ILE A 4 4.07 7.50 -4.38
C ILE A 4 3.90 6.36 -5.38
N ILE A 5 5.00 5.69 -5.73
CA ILE A 5 4.98 4.53 -6.62
C ILE A 5 4.26 3.36 -5.94
N SER A 6 4.54 3.10 -4.65
CA SER A 6 3.82 2.09 -3.87
C SER A 6 2.32 2.38 -3.78
N PHE A 7 1.91 3.64 -3.66
CA PHE A 7 0.50 4.02 -3.67
C PHE A 7 -0.16 3.75 -5.02
N ILE A 8 0.49 4.11 -6.14
CA ILE A 8 -0.04 3.85 -7.49
C ILE A 8 -0.22 2.33 -7.72
N TRP A 9 0.77 1.53 -7.32
CA TRP A 9 0.67 0.07 -7.40
C TRP A 9 -0.42 -0.49 -6.50
N ALA A 10 -0.52 -0.03 -5.26
CA ALA A 10 -1.57 -0.43 -4.34
C ALA A 10 -2.96 -0.07 -4.88
N LEU A 11 -3.12 1.13 -5.45
CA LEU A 11 -4.36 1.58 -6.08
C LEU A 11 -4.75 0.68 -7.26
N MET A 12 -3.81 0.41 -8.17
CA MET A 12 -4.08 -0.46 -9.32
C MET A 12 -4.50 -1.88 -8.87
N LEU A 13 -3.76 -2.49 -7.93
CA LEU A 13 -4.06 -3.82 -7.41
C LEU A 13 -5.39 -3.88 -6.67
N THR A 14 -5.68 -2.90 -5.81
CA THR A 14 -6.95 -2.86 -5.06
C THR A 14 -8.14 -2.60 -5.95
N GLN A 15 -8.01 -1.82 -7.04
CA GLN A 15 -9.08 -1.69 -8.04
C GLN A 15 -9.34 -3.01 -8.78
N MET A 16 -8.29 -3.78 -9.10
CA MET A 16 -8.43 -5.10 -9.71
C MET A 16 -9.10 -6.09 -8.75
N VAL A 17 -8.72 -6.10 -7.47
CA VAL A 17 -9.37 -6.94 -6.46
C VAL A 17 -10.83 -6.52 -6.25
N ASN A 18 -11.11 -5.21 -6.16
CA ASN A 18 -12.46 -4.67 -6.05
C ASN A 18 -13.34 -5.07 -7.24
N PHE A 19 -12.77 -5.04 -8.46
CA PHE A 19 -13.44 -5.53 -9.67
C PHE A 19 -13.74 -7.03 -9.60
N VAL A 20 -12.78 -7.86 -9.20
CA VAL A 20 -12.98 -9.30 -9.04
C VAL A 20 -14.05 -9.60 -8.00
N LEU A 21 -14.00 -8.96 -6.83
CA LEU A 21 -15.00 -9.14 -5.77
C LEU A 21 -16.39 -8.71 -6.22
N ASN A 22 -16.50 -7.58 -6.92
CA ASN A 22 -17.76 -7.11 -7.48
C ASN A 22 -18.30 -8.09 -8.54
N SER A 23 -17.42 -8.67 -9.36
CA SER A 23 -17.77 -9.70 -10.34
C SER A 23 -18.26 -10.99 -9.68
N LEU A 24 -17.60 -11.44 -8.61
CA LEU A 24 -18.03 -12.60 -7.80
C LEU A 24 -19.37 -12.36 -7.08
N GLY A 25 -19.62 -11.13 -6.63
CA GLY A 25 -20.83 -10.71 -5.92
C GLY A 25 -22.06 -10.51 -6.80
N GLY A 26 -22.01 -10.87 -8.09
CA GLY A 26 -23.13 -10.73 -9.02
C GLY A 26 -23.00 -9.59 -10.03
N GLY A 27 -21.82 -8.96 -10.13
CA GLY A 27 -21.48 -8.05 -11.24
C GLY A 27 -22.24 -6.72 -11.25
N GLY A 28 -22.67 -6.23 -10.08
CA GLY A 28 -23.36 -4.95 -9.94
C GLY A 28 -22.50 -3.73 -10.30
N PRO A 29 -23.02 -2.50 -10.15
CA PRO A 29 -22.27 -1.28 -10.45
C PRO A 29 -20.97 -1.21 -9.65
N LEU A 30 -19.83 -1.07 -10.33
CA LEU A 30 -18.52 -1.03 -9.68
C LEU A 30 -18.41 0.23 -8.82
N ASN A 31 -18.34 0.06 -7.51
CA ASN A 31 -18.07 1.16 -6.60
C ASN A 31 -16.56 1.43 -6.55
N ILE A 32 -16.10 2.41 -7.33
CA ILE A 32 -14.67 2.76 -7.41
C ILE A 32 -14.15 3.30 -6.06
N TRP A 33 -15.02 3.91 -5.24
CA TRP A 33 -14.66 4.50 -3.95
C TRP A 33 -14.23 3.47 -2.91
N SER A 34 -14.82 2.27 -2.91
CA SER A 34 -14.39 1.20 -2.00
C SER A 34 -12.95 0.78 -2.29
N GLY A 35 -12.58 0.65 -3.57
CA GLY A 35 -11.22 0.35 -3.99
C GLY A 35 -10.23 1.45 -3.61
N VAL A 36 -10.61 2.73 -3.74
CA VAL A 36 -9.75 3.87 -3.33
C VAL A 36 -9.52 3.88 -1.82
N LEU A 37 -10.57 3.67 -1.01
CA LEU A 37 -10.45 3.57 0.45
C LEU A 37 -9.51 2.43 0.87
N LEU A 38 -9.61 1.28 0.20
CA LEU A 38 -8.75 0.12 0.45
C LEU A 38 -7.29 0.40 0.06
N ALA A 39 -7.05 1.10 -1.05
CA ALA A 39 -5.71 1.53 -1.48
C ALA A 39 -5.04 2.44 -0.44
N VAL A 40 -5.79 3.40 0.11
CA VAL A 40 -5.32 4.30 1.17
C VAL A 40 -4.95 3.49 2.41
N LEU A 41 -5.83 2.58 2.86
CA LEU A 41 -5.56 1.72 4.01
C LEU A 41 -4.30 0.88 3.84
N VAL A 42 -4.13 0.21 2.71
CA VAL A 42 -2.92 -0.61 2.42
C VAL A 42 -1.67 0.25 2.45
N THR A 43 -1.72 1.45 1.87
CA THR A 43 -0.57 2.36 1.83
C THR A 43 -0.19 2.84 3.23
N VAL A 44 -1.18 3.16 4.07
CA VAL A 44 -0.93 3.53 5.48
C VAL A 44 -0.27 2.37 6.23
N THR A 45 -0.75 1.14 6.04
CA THR A 45 -0.15 -0.05 6.67
C THR A 45 1.31 -0.24 6.23
N ILE A 46 1.63 -0.03 4.95
CA ILE A 46 3.01 -0.11 4.45
C ILE A 46 3.90 0.95 5.10
N ILE A 47 3.40 2.18 5.28
CA ILE A 47 4.16 3.26 5.95
C ILE A 47 4.43 2.90 7.41
N VAL A 48 3.43 2.38 8.13
CA VAL A 48 3.58 1.96 9.52
C VAL A 48 4.60 0.83 9.65
N LEU A 49 4.52 -0.18 8.77
CA LEU A 49 5.48 -1.27 8.72
C LEU A 49 6.89 -0.76 8.40
N ASP A 50 7.06 0.12 7.40
CA ASP A 50 8.37 0.70 7.05
C ASP A 50 8.97 1.52 8.22
N PHE A 51 8.13 2.12 9.07
CA PHE A 51 8.58 2.79 10.29
C PHE A 51 8.98 1.80 11.38
N MET A 52 8.18 0.76 11.63
CA MET A 52 8.49 -0.28 12.63
C MET A 52 9.70 -1.12 12.28
N LEU A 53 9.90 -1.44 10.99
CA LEU A 53 11.01 -2.25 10.50
C LEU A 53 12.30 -1.46 10.29
N LYS A 54 12.29 -0.12 10.45
CA LYS A 54 13.48 0.68 10.22
C LYS A 54 14.49 0.43 11.36
N PRO A 55 15.66 -0.16 11.08
CA PRO A 55 16.68 -0.29 12.10
C PRO A 55 17.19 1.10 12.48
N ASP A 56 17.44 1.31 13.77
CA ASP A 56 18.12 2.51 14.27
C ASP A 56 19.47 2.64 13.57
N LYS A 57 19.65 3.68 12.77
CA LYS A 57 20.87 3.97 12.01
C LYS A 57 22.00 4.52 12.90
N THR A 58 22.19 3.96 14.09
CA THR A 58 23.18 4.46 15.05
C THR A 58 24.57 3.84 14.86
N ASN A 59 24.75 2.79 14.06
CA ASN A 59 25.98 1.98 14.12
C ASN A 59 26.76 1.81 12.81
N GLU A 60 26.85 2.83 11.95
CA GLU A 60 27.72 2.74 10.74
C GLU A 60 28.72 3.90 10.60
N ALA A 61 28.72 4.89 11.50
CA ALA A 61 29.67 6.02 11.49
C ALA A 61 30.95 5.78 12.32
N GLN A 62 31.15 4.59 12.90
CA GLN A 62 32.25 4.33 13.86
C GLN A 62 33.25 3.25 13.43
N HIS A 63 33.17 2.68 12.22
CA HIS A 63 34.09 1.63 11.76
C HIS A 63 35.16 2.10 10.76
N ASN A 64 35.46 3.40 10.73
CA ASN A 64 36.53 3.99 9.91
C ASN A 64 37.38 5.01 10.70
N HIS A 65 37.70 4.72 11.96
CA HIS A 65 38.69 5.46 12.74
C HIS A 65 39.66 4.48 13.41
#